data_AF-A0A077ZBG1-F1
#
_entry.id   AF-A0A077ZBG1-F1
#
_cell.length_a   1.000
_cell.length_b   1.000
_cell.length_c   1.000
_cell.angle_alpha   90.00
_cell.angle_beta   90.00
_cell.angle_gamma   90.00
#
_symmetry.space_group_name_H-M   'P 1'
#
loop_
_entity.id
_entity.type
_entity.pdbx_description
1 polymer ?
#
loop_
_entity_poly.entity_id
_entity_poly.type
_entity_poly.pdbx_seq_one_letter_code
_entity_poly.pdbx_strand_id
1 'polypeptide(L)'
;MLLKPLDKGLSELVSRYEEHIKQVCLSRISHLSGENVADTFVEEILAIYDKYNCQIEEVFKGHHDFTGAFDRACLQAINYKEETGDSLKAAEWLAKYADKLLRKNQKNKTDKDLEAAVRELNKTVVVLRYIDEKDLFRKAYGIYLAKRLISGTSISLMAEETMIARLKVACGFEFVSKFARMIMDVEISKQFANEVTRYLESNGITTDIPFAVQVLQASSGAWPLSPPISCPDIPQCLLNAATTVRMGGTLTRYIFESIYRTHHSGRKLSWMYHLGSIEVSLNYLPHPCIATVNLYQYSLMQCFNHRDQMLESDMLATTNLDAEVFEKNLQSLLDIAIFLQEVDMNEPSSPVIHLNFAFQTKRRKFKIPSPVIRAQEKAANQGIDGLNSSLEMDRKHFLECIVVRIMKARKVMKHFSLVQETVAAARVRFLPDIAFVKQTIENLIEKNYLKRTENAEEYAYLA
;
A
#
# COMPACT_ATOMS: atom_id res chain seq x y z
N MET A 1 -48.04 1.96 -5.07
CA MET A 1 -47.61 1.86 -6.48
C MET A 1 -48.83 1.67 -7.37
N LEU A 2 -49.25 2.73 -8.05
CA LEU A 2 -50.39 2.70 -8.99
C LEU A 2 -50.10 1.89 -10.26
N LEU A 3 -48.82 1.69 -10.61
CA LEU A 3 -48.38 0.96 -11.80
C LEU A 3 -48.28 -0.57 -11.59
N LYS A 4 -48.38 -1.06 -10.35
CA LYS A 4 -48.30 -2.49 -10.04
C LYS A 4 -49.37 -3.36 -10.73
N PRO A 5 -50.61 -2.89 -10.96
CA PRO A 5 -51.65 -3.67 -11.63
C PRO A 5 -51.51 -3.75 -13.16
N LEU A 6 -50.65 -2.95 -13.78
CA LEU A 6 -50.48 -2.91 -15.24
C LEU A 6 -49.45 -3.95 -15.68
N ASP A 7 -49.81 -4.79 -16.65
CA ASP A 7 -48.88 -5.73 -17.28
C ASP A 7 -47.66 -4.96 -17.83
N LYS A 8 -46.46 -5.36 -17.39
CA LYS A 8 -45.17 -4.68 -17.65
C LYS A 8 -44.97 -3.28 -17.04
N GLY A 9 -45.96 -2.70 -16.36
CA GLY A 9 -45.84 -1.36 -15.76
C GLY A 9 -44.74 -1.29 -14.70
N LEU A 10 -44.58 -2.36 -13.91
CA LEU A 10 -43.53 -2.46 -12.91
C LEU A 10 -42.14 -2.58 -13.56
N SER A 11 -41.98 -3.39 -14.61
CA SER A 11 -40.68 -3.58 -15.27
C SER A 11 -40.18 -2.30 -15.96
N GLU A 12 -41.07 -1.54 -16.60
CA GLU A 12 -40.69 -0.26 -17.20
C GLU A 12 -40.30 0.76 -16.13
N LEU A 13 -41.03 0.81 -15.02
CA LEU A 13 -40.69 1.69 -13.89
C LEU A 13 -39.32 1.35 -13.30
N VAL A 14 -39.02 0.06 -13.11
CA VAL A 14 -37.72 -0.42 -12.60
C VAL A 14 -36.59 -0.06 -13.58
N SER A 15 -36.81 -0.25 -14.90
CA SER A 15 -35.85 0.13 -15.94
C SER A 15 -35.56 1.64 -15.95
N ARG A 16 -36.60 2.47 -15.88
CA ARG A 16 -36.45 3.94 -15.80
C ARG A 16 -35.79 4.39 -14.52
N TYR A 17 -36.06 3.70 -13.41
CA TYR A 17 -35.42 3.97 -12.13
C TYR A 17 -33.92 3.64 -12.17
N GLU A 18 -33.54 2.49 -12.75
CA GLU A 18 -32.15 2.09 -12.97
C GLU A 18 -31.39 3.14 -13.80
N GLU A 19 -31.96 3.55 -14.94
CA GLU A 19 -31.32 4.54 -15.82
C GLU A 19 -31.20 5.92 -15.13
N HIS A 20 -32.23 6.35 -14.39
CA HIS A 20 -32.16 7.61 -13.65
C HIS A 20 -31.04 7.62 -12.62
N ILE A 21 -30.93 6.55 -11.81
CA ILE A 21 -29.87 6.45 -10.80
C ILE A 21 -28.50 6.45 -11.47
N LYS A 22 -28.34 5.71 -12.56
CA LYS A 22 -27.08 5.66 -13.32
C LYS A 22 -26.64 7.05 -13.76
N GLN A 23 -27.54 7.84 -14.35
CA GLN A 23 -27.23 9.22 -14.78
C GLN A 23 -26.89 10.14 -13.60
N VAL A 24 -27.59 9.98 -12.46
CA VAL A 24 -27.28 10.75 -11.24
C VAL A 24 -25.92 10.37 -10.68
N CYS A 25 -25.57 9.09 -10.67
CA CYS A 25 -24.24 8.63 -10.25
C CYS A 25 -23.16 9.17 -11.18
N LEU A 26 -23.31 9.03 -12.49
CA LEU A 26 -22.33 9.50 -13.47
C LEU A 26 -22.10 11.01 -13.37
N SER A 27 -23.16 11.81 -13.26
CA SER A 27 -23.04 13.26 -13.13
C SER A 27 -22.35 13.71 -11.84
N ARG A 28 -22.51 12.97 -10.74
CA ARG A 28 -21.80 13.27 -9.48
C ARG A 28 -20.34 12.84 -9.50
N ILE A 29 -20.01 11.75 -10.20
CA ILE A 29 -18.65 11.21 -10.25
C ILE A 29 -17.78 11.93 -11.30
N SER A 30 -18.34 12.26 -12.47
CA SER A 30 -17.56 12.80 -13.60
C SER A 30 -16.96 14.19 -13.34
N HIS A 31 -17.52 14.96 -12.42
CA HIS A 31 -17.04 16.31 -12.08
C HIS A 31 -16.01 16.33 -10.94
N LEU A 32 -15.62 15.17 -10.41
CA LEU A 32 -14.69 15.10 -9.28
C LEU A 32 -13.26 15.45 -9.72
N SER A 33 -12.74 16.54 -9.18
CA SER A 33 -11.35 16.99 -9.39
C SER A 33 -10.78 17.64 -8.13
N GLY A 34 -9.44 17.68 -8.02
CA GLY A 34 -8.72 18.28 -6.89
C GLY A 34 -7.99 17.30 -5.96
N GLU A 35 -7.39 17.83 -4.89
CA GLU A 35 -6.55 17.03 -3.97
C GLU A 35 -7.36 16.06 -3.07
N ASN A 36 -8.60 16.42 -2.74
CA ASN A 36 -9.49 15.62 -1.88
C ASN A 36 -10.46 14.73 -2.67
N VAL A 37 -10.19 14.47 -3.96
CA VAL A 37 -11.08 13.69 -4.84
C VAL A 37 -11.46 12.35 -4.23
N ALA A 38 -10.54 11.67 -3.54
CA ALA A 38 -10.83 10.40 -2.89
C ALA A 38 -11.90 10.52 -1.78
N ASP A 39 -11.87 11.61 -1.02
CA ASP A 39 -12.86 11.87 0.03
C ASP A 39 -14.21 12.21 -0.60
N THR A 40 -14.22 13.18 -1.51
CA THR A 40 -15.44 13.63 -2.20
C THR A 40 -16.09 12.47 -2.95
N PHE A 41 -15.30 11.61 -3.61
CA PHE A 41 -15.80 10.41 -4.27
C PHE A 41 -16.56 9.50 -3.32
N VAL A 42 -15.95 9.13 -2.18
CA VAL A 42 -16.59 8.23 -1.23
C VAL A 42 -17.83 8.88 -0.61
N GLU A 43 -17.75 10.15 -0.23
CA GLU A 43 -18.87 10.91 0.34
C GLU A 43 -20.06 11.03 -0.63
N GLU A 44 -19.82 11.30 -1.92
CA GLU A 44 -20.87 11.38 -2.94
C GLU A 44 -21.56 10.03 -3.17
N ILE A 45 -20.78 8.93 -3.27
CA ILE A 45 -21.36 7.59 -3.41
C ILE A 45 -22.21 7.22 -2.19
N LEU A 46 -21.75 7.58 -0.98
CA LEU A 46 -22.49 7.31 0.24
C LEU A 46 -23.77 8.15 0.32
N ALA A 47 -23.71 9.43 -0.07
CA ALA A 47 -24.89 10.28 -0.12
C ALA A 47 -25.95 9.74 -1.11
N ILE A 48 -25.51 9.22 -2.27
CA ILE A 48 -26.37 8.52 -3.22
C ILE A 48 -26.98 7.27 -2.56
N TYR A 49 -26.15 6.44 -1.93
CA TYR A 49 -26.57 5.20 -1.27
C TYR A 49 -27.62 5.46 -0.20
N ASP A 50 -27.39 6.41 0.69
CA ASP A 50 -28.32 6.74 1.78
C ASP A 50 -29.64 7.30 1.23
N LYS A 51 -29.58 8.20 0.24
CA LYS A 51 -30.77 8.79 -0.40
C LYS A 51 -31.65 7.72 -1.04
N TYR A 52 -31.07 6.85 -1.86
CA TYR A 52 -31.86 5.89 -2.63
C TYR A 52 -32.30 4.68 -1.79
N ASN A 53 -31.53 4.24 -0.80
CA ASN A 53 -32.03 3.23 0.14
C ASN A 53 -33.22 3.76 0.95
N CYS A 54 -33.15 5.00 1.43
CA CYS A 54 -34.28 5.63 2.10
C CYS A 54 -35.51 5.68 1.17
N GLN A 55 -35.32 6.08 -0.09
CA GLN A 55 -36.41 6.09 -1.08
C GLN A 55 -36.98 4.69 -1.33
N ILE A 56 -36.13 3.65 -1.40
CA ILE A 56 -36.56 2.27 -1.62
C ILE A 56 -37.37 1.74 -0.43
N GLU A 57 -36.95 2.05 0.80
CA GLU A 57 -37.70 1.66 1.99
C GLU A 57 -39.03 2.41 2.12
N GLU A 58 -39.03 3.73 2.00
CA GLU A 58 -40.22 4.56 2.23
C GLU A 58 -41.25 4.46 1.09
N VAL A 59 -40.79 4.59 -0.15
CA VAL A 59 -41.68 4.70 -1.32
C VAL A 59 -42.01 3.32 -1.89
N PHE A 60 -41.00 2.45 -1.97
CA PHE A 60 -41.14 1.14 -2.61
C PHE A 60 -41.32 -0.01 -1.61
N LYS A 61 -41.37 0.27 -0.29
CA LYS A 61 -41.57 -0.72 0.78
C LYS A 61 -40.55 -1.86 0.73
N GLY A 62 -39.30 -1.55 0.39
CA GLY A 62 -38.22 -2.54 0.33
C GLY A 62 -38.36 -3.54 -0.81
N HIS A 63 -39.00 -3.17 -1.92
CA HIS A 63 -39.19 -4.08 -3.04
C HIS A 63 -37.84 -4.48 -3.69
N HIS A 64 -37.59 -5.79 -3.74
CA HIS A 64 -36.32 -6.36 -4.21
C HIS A 64 -35.91 -5.90 -5.62
N ASP A 65 -36.86 -5.76 -6.56
CA ASP A 65 -36.55 -5.28 -7.92
C ASP A 65 -35.91 -3.89 -7.95
N PHE A 66 -36.35 -2.97 -7.09
CA PHE A 66 -35.80 -1.62 -7.01
C PHE A 66 -34.43 -1.62 -6.33
N THR A 67 -34.24 -2.51 -5.35
CA THR A 67 -32.93 -2.72 -4.72
C THR A 67 -31.93 -3.26 -5.75
N GLY A 68 -32.33 -4.27 -6.53
CA GLY A 68 -31.50 -4.83 -7.59
C GLY A 68 -31.22 -3.84 -8.72
N ALA A 69 -32.19 -3.00 -9.09
CA ALA A 69 -31.98 -1.92 -10.06
C ALA A 69 -31.01 -0.86 -9.54
N PHE A 70 -31.13 -0.46 -8.28
CA PHE A 70 -30.18 0.45 -7.64
C PHE A 70 -28.77 -0.12 -7.63
N ASP A 71 -28.61 -1.38 -7.19
CA ASP A 71 -27.30 -2.03 -7.14
C ASP A 71 -26.65 -2.14 -8.55
N ARG A 72 -27.44 -2.48 -9.58
CA ARG A 72 -26.96 -2.52 -10.97
C ARG A 72 -26.57 -1.13 -11.49
N ALA A 73 -27.37 -0.10 -11.19
CA ALA A 73 -27.08 1.26 -11.60
C ALA A 73 -25.76 1.77 -10.98
N CYS A 74 -25.55 1.52 -9.68
CA CYS A 74 -24.31 1.87 -8.99
C CYS A 74 -23.10 1.11 -9.55
N LEU A 75 -23.23 -0.20 -9.80
CA LEU A 75 -22.18 -1.00 -10.44
C LEU A 75 -21.82 -0.45 -11.82
N GLN A 76 -22.81 -0.11 -12.65
CA GLN A 76 -22.56 0.41 -14.00
C GLN A 76 -21.90 1.80 -13.96
N ALA A 77 -22.32 2.67 -13.04
CA ALA A 77 -21.79 4.03 -12.97
C ALA A 77 -20.39 4.10 -12.36
N ILE A 78 -20.13 3.35 -11.28
CA ILE A 78 -18.82 3.36 -10.60
C ILE A 78 -17.74 2.69 -11.45
N ASN A 79 -18.09 1.62 -12.17
CA ASN A 79 -17.16 0.91 -13.04
C ASN A 79 -17.19 1.44 -14.48
N TYR A 80 -17.82 2.59 -14.72
CA TYR A 80 -17.85 3.20 -16.04
C TYR A 80 -16.45 3.62 -16.47
N LYS A 81 -15.99 3.06 -17.60
CA LYS A 81 -14.75 3.43 -18.27
C LYS A 81 -15.10 4.46 -19.35
N GLU A 82 -14.96 5.76 -19.05
CA GLU A 82 -14.79 6.72 -20.15
C GLU A 82 -13.52 6.34 -20.93
N GLU A 83 -13.45 6.70 -22.21
CA GLU A 83 -12.32 6.41 -23.11
C GLU A 83 -10.95 6.87 -22.54
N THR A 84 -10.96 7.70 -21.50
CA THR A 84 -9.79 8.20 -20.76
C THR A 84 -9.24 7.27 -19.67
N GLY A 85 -9.79 6.07 -19.44
CA GLY A 85 -9.17 5.04 -18.58
C GLY A 85 -9.41 5.20 -17.07
N ASP A 86 -10.31 6.11 -16.67
CA ASP A 86 -10.43 6.55 -15.27
C ASP A 86 -11.10 5.56 -14.29
N SER A 87 -11.73 4.48 -14.75
CA SER A 87 -12.39 3.53 -13.82
C SER A 87 -11.43 2.87 -12.82
N LEU A 88 -10.14 2.79 -13.16
CA LEU A 88 -9.10 2.25 -12.29
C LEU A 88 -8.93 3.09 -11.01
N LYS A 89 -9.34 4.36 -11.05
CA LYS A 89 -9.18 5.30 -9.94
C LYS A 89 -10.14 5.04 -8.79
N ALA A 90 -11.34 4.49 -9.03
CA ALA A 90 -12.33 4.27 -7.97
C ALA A 90 -11.81 3.34 -6.86
N ALA A 91 -11.16 2.23 -7.24
CA ALA A 91 -10.53 1.30 -6.31
C ALA A 91 -9.39 1.94 -5.51
N GLU A 92 -8.58 2.77 -6.17
CA GLU A 92 -7.46 3.48 -5.55
C GLU A 92 -7.95 4.58 -4.57
N TRP A 93 -8.94 5.37 -5.00
CA TRP A 93 -9.57 6.41 -4.18
C TRP A 93 -10.18 5.83 -2.92
N LEU A 94 -10.88 4.70 -3.03
CA LEU A 94 -11.41 4.00 -1.87
C LEU A 94 -10.31 3.53 -0.91
N ALA A 95 -9.20 3.00 -1.44
CA ALA A 95 -8.05 2.59 -0.63
C ALA A 95 -7.38 3.79 0.07
N LYS A 96 -7.24 4.92 -0.63
CA LYS A 96 -6.68 6.17 -0.11
C LYS A 96 -7.57 6.80 0.97
N TYR A 97 -8.89 6.76 0.78
CA TYR A 97 -9.86 7.17 1.78
C TYR A 97 -9.74 6.32 3.06
N ALA A 98 -9.66 5.00 2.90
CA ALA A 98 -9.46 4.09 4.03
C ALA A 98 -8.12 4.34 4.76
N ASP A 99 -7.05 4.65 4.03
CA ASP A 99 -5.77 5.04 4.63
C ASP A 99 -5.91 6.29 5.50
N LYS A 100 -6.56 7.33 4.99
CA LYS A 100 -6.79 8.58 5.71
C LYS A 100 -7.59 8.36 6.99
N LEU A 101 -8.63 7.54 6.95
CA LEU A 101 -9.46 7.21 8.12
C LEU A 101 -8.66 6.50 9.22
N LEU A 102 -7.72 5.64 8.85
CA LEU A 102 -6.96 4.79 9.77
C LEU A 102 -5.61 5.39 10.20
N ARG A 103 -5.26 6.60 9.74
CA ARG A 103 -4.01 7.28 10.06
C ARG A 103 -4.14 8.20 11.27
N LYS A 104 -3.14 8.18 12.17
CA LYS A 104 -3.01 9.11 13.30
C LYS A 104 -2.86 10.53 12.77
N ASN A 105 -3.90 11.34 12.95
CA ASN A 105 -3.80 12.79 12.74
C ASN A 105 -3.16 13.44 13.98
N GLN A 106 -2.35 14.49 13.76
CA GLN A 106 -1.64 15.19 14.84
C GLN A 106 -2.54 15.90 15.87
N LYS A 107 -3.86 16.00 15.61
CA LYS A 107 -4.81 16.48 16.61
C LYS A 107 -5.17 15.31 17.51
N ASN A 108 -4.82 15.42 18.80
CA ASN A 108 -5.11 14.46 19.86
C ASN A 108 -6.56 13.97 19.74
N LYS A 109 -6.70 12.72 19.28
CA LYS A 109 -8.01 12.10 19.06
C LYS A 109 -8.45 11.41 20.34
N THR A 110 -9.60 11.80 20.83
CA THR A 110 -10.34 11.18 21.94
C THR A 110 -10.92 9.83 21.51
N ASP A 111 -11.33 8.97 22.44
CA ASP A 111 -12.01 7.69 22.13
C ASP A 111 -13.22 7.86 21.17
N LYS A 112 -13.90 9.01 21.23
CA LYS A 112 -14.98 9.38 20.29
C LYS A 112 -14.52 9.38 18.83
N ASP A 113 -13.29 9.79 18.55
CA ASP A 113 -12.74 9.80 17.19
C ASP A 113 -12.43 8.39 16.69
N LEU A 114 -12.13 7.45 17.60
CA LEU A 114 -11.95 6.04 17.27
C LEU A 114 -13.30 5.41 16.89
N GLU A 115 -14.36 5.65 17.69
CA GLU A 115 -15.71 5.20 17.38
C GLU A 115 -16.24 5.79 16.06
N ALA A 116 -15.98 7.08 15.83
CA ALA A 116 -16.32 7.73 14.57
C ALA A 116 -15.58 7.05 13.41
N ALA A 117 -14.25 6.85 13.51
CA ALA A 117 -13.48 6.17 12.48
C ALA A 117 -14.04 4.76 12.21
N VAL A 118 -14.34 3.97 13.25
CA VAL A 118 -14.92 2.62 13.10
C VAL A 118 -16.28 2.65 12.41
N ARG A 119 -17.13 3.65 12.66
CA ARG A 119 -18.38 3.83 11.91
C ARG A 119 -18.13 4.13 10.43
N GLU A 120 -17.16 4.97 10.13
CA GLU A 120 -16.77 5.29 8.75
C GLU A 120 -16.18 4.07 8.00
N LEU A 121 -15.55 3.10 8.70
CA LEU A 121 -15.03 1.87 8.06
C LEU A 121 -16.14 1.03 7.40
N ASN A 122 -17.34 0.99 7.99
CA ASN A 122 -18.47 0.28 7.38
C ASN A 122 -18.82 0.90 6.02
N LYS A 123 -18.70 2.23 5.90
CA LYS A 123 -18.98 2.95 4.67
C LYS A 123 -18.01 2.56 3.56
N THR A 124 -16.73 2.36 3.88
CA THR A 124 -15.74 1.85 2.92
C THR A 124 -16.15 0.49 2.35
N VAL A 125 -16.68 -0.40 3.18
CA VAL A 125 -17.10 -1.74 2.75
C VAL A 125 -18.37 -1.70 1.91
N VAL A 126 -19.29 -0.75 2.15
CA VAL A 126 -20.47 -0.54 1.29
C VAL A 126 -20.02 -0.14 -0.11
N VAL A 127 -19.15 0.87 -0.23
CA VAL A 127 -18.65 1.33 -1.54
C VAL A 127 -17.88 0.22 -2.27
N LEU A 128 -17.09 -0.59 -1.55
CA LEU A 128 -16.34 -1.70 -2.13
C LEU A 128 -17.22 -2.75 -2.84
N ARG A 129 -18.50 -2.90 -2.44
CA ARG A 129 -19.43 -3.82 -3.11
C ARG A 129 -19.68 -3.45 -4.56
N TYR A 130 -19.63 -2.15 -4.86
CA TYR A 130 -19.92 -1.60 -6.18
C TYR A 130 -18.66 -1.44 -7.06
N ILE A 131 -17.49 -1.91 -6.60
CA ILE A 131 -16.24 -1.88 -7.36
C ILE A 131 -15.94 -3.29 -7.91
N ASP A 132 -15.74 -3.39 -9.22
CA ASP A 132 -15.39 -4.65 -9.89
C ASP A 132 -13.90 -5.02 -9.68
N GLU A 133 -13.01 -4.05 -9.77
CA GLU A 133 -11.55 -4.23 -9.68
C GLU A 133 -11.08 -4.34 -8.21
N LYS A 134 -11.57 -5.35 -7.48
CA LYS A 134 -11.29 -5.55 -6.06
C LYS A 134 -9.82 -5.92 -5.79
N ASP A 135 -9.17 -6.57 -6.73
CA ASP A 135 -7.74 -6.88 -6.67
C ASP A 135 -6.85 -5.62 -6.70
N LEU A 136 -7.25 -4.60 -7.45
CA LEU A 136 -6.59 -3.30 -7.46
C LEU A 136 -6.74 -2.60 -6.11
N PHE A 137 -7.96 -2.58 -5.55
CA PHE A 137 -8.20 -2.09 -4.19
C PHE A 137 -7.33 -2.85 -3.19
N ARG A 138 -7.29 -4.19 -3.28
CA ARG A 138 -6.48 -5.03 -2.39
C ARG A 138 -5.00 -4.62 -2.43
N LYS A 139 -4.46 -4.43 -3.62
CA LYS A 139 -3.04 -4.11 -3.81
C LYS A 139 -2.72 -2.71 -3.27
N ALA A 140 -3.52 -1.71 -3.62
CA ALA A 140 -3.38 -0.35 -3.11
C ALA A 140 -3.53 -0.30 -1.59
N TYR A 141 -4.58 -0.91 -1.04
CA TYR A 141 -4.83 -0.98 0.40
C TYR A 141 -3.70 -1.70 1.14
N GLY A 142 -3.14 -2.77 0.57
CA GLY A 142 -2.01 -3.50 1.14
C GLY A 142 -0.75 -2.64 1.28
N ILE A 143 -0.46 -1.79 0.28
CA ILE A 143 0.66 -0.83 0.34
C ILE A 143 0.43 0.19 1.47
N TYR A 144 -0.77 0.77 1.52
CA TYR A 144 -1.12 1.72 2.57
C TYR A 144 -1.05 1.11 3.96
N LEU A 145 -1.62 -0.09 4.15
CA LEU A 145 -1.55 -0.83 5.41
C LEU A 145 -0.10 -1.10 5.82
N ALA A 146 0.74 -1.61 4.92
CA ALA A 146 2.14 -1.90 5.19
C ALA A 146 2.86 -0.65 5.71
N LYS A 147 2.66 0.47 5.01
CA LYS A 147 3.26 1.75 5.38
C LYS A 147 2.80 2.23 6.75
N ARG A 148 1.50 2.15 7.06
CA ARG A 148 0.96 2.58 8.36
C ARG A 148 1.52 1.72 9.49
N LEU A 149 1.63 0.41 9.28
CA LEU A 149 2.18 -0.53 10.25
C LEU A 149 3.67 -0.31 10.51
N ILE A 150 4.49 -0.19 9.46
CA ILE A 150 5.94 0.04 9.56
C ILE A 150 6.22 1.40 10.22
N SER A 151 5.50 2.44 9.80
CA SER A 151 5.72 3.81 10.30
C SER A 151 5.08 4.06 11.67
N GLY A 152 4.32 3.10 12.22
CA GLY A 152 3.58 3.29 13.47
C GLY A 152 2.50 4.37 13.41
N THR A 153 2.00 4.69 12.21
CA THR A 153 1.02 5.79 11.99
C THR A 153 -0.43 5.32 12.01
N SER A 154 -0.72 4.03 12.22
CA SER A 154 -2.09 3.53 12.42
C SER A 154 -2.71 4.08 13.70
N ILE A 155 -3.97 4.51 13.70
CA ILE A 155 -4.67 5.02 14.90
C ILE A 155 -4.62 4.00 16.04
N SER A 156 -5.02 2.76 15.76
CA SER A 156 -4.99 1.64 16.69
C SER A 156 -4.90 0.34 15.92
N LEU A 157 -4.20 -0.67 16.46
CA LEU A 157 -4.14 -2.00 15.86
C LEU A 157 -5.53 -2.67 15.84
N MET A 158 -6.34 -2.43 16.86
CA MET A 158 -7.74 -2.92 16.95
C MET A 158 -8.61 -2.36 15.81
N ALA A 159 -8.37 -1.12 15.39
CA ALA A 159 -9.11 -0.51 14.28
C ALA A 159 -8.71 -1.15 12.94
N GLU A 160 -7.43 -1.46 12.74
CA GLU A 160 -6.94 -2.18 11.57
C GLU A 160 -7.53 -3.59 11.51
N GLU A 161 -7.54 -4.32 12.63
CA GLU A 161 -8.18 -5.64 12.73
C GLU A 161 -9.67 -5.59 12.43
N THR A 162 -10.37 -4.57 12.92
CA THR A 162 -11.79 -4.36 12.63
C THR A 162 -12.00 -4.14 11.14
N MET A 163 -11.18 -3.32 10.48
CA MET A 163 -11.26 -3.11 9.03
C MET A 163 -11.02 -4.41 8.26
N ILE A 164 -10.00 -5.17 8.64
CA ILE A 164 -9.68 -6.47 8.04
C ILE A 164 -10.84 -7.46 8.21
N ALA A 165 -11.47 -7.51 9.40
CA ALA A 165 -12.64 -8.35 9.65
C ALA A 165 -13.83 -7.96 8.76
N ARG A 166 -14.05 -6.66 8.54
CA ARG A 166 -15.12 -6.18 7.64
C ARG A 166 -14.82 -6.51 6.17
N LEU A 167 -13.57 -6.33 5.72
CA LEU A 167 -13.13 -6.76 4.39
C LEU A 167 -13.26 -8.27 4.20
N LYS A 168 -13.01 -9.06 5.25
CA LYS A 168 -13.18 -10.52 5.22
C LYS A 168 -14.63 -10.92 4.96
N VAL A 169 -15.59 -10.23 5.58
CA VAL A 169 -17.02 -10.49 5.36
C VAL A 169 -17.42 -10.16 3.92
N ALA A 170 -16.90 -9.08 3.35
CA ALA A 170 -17.28 -8.64 2.01
C ALA A 170 -16.57 -9.38 0.86
N CYS A 171 -15.29 -9.73 1.03
CA CYS A 171 -14.44 -10.25 -0.04
C CYS A 171 -13.88 -11.67 0.24
N GLY A 172 -14.12 -12.22 1.42
CA GLY A 172 -13.68 -13.55 1.81
C GLY A 172 -12.28 -13.62 2.45
N PHE A 173 -11.93 -14.80 2.95
CA PHE A 173 -10.70 -15.05 3.70
C PHE A 173 -9.41 -14.88 2.86
N GLU A 174 -9.39 -15.44 1.65
CA GLU A 174 -8.23 -15.37 0.74
C GLU A 174 -7.86 -13.93 0.36
N PHE A 175 -8.83 -13.02 0.38
CA PHE A 175 -8.62 -11.61 0.10
C PHE A 175 -7.77 -10.96 1.19
N VAL A 176 -8.09 -11.24 2.46
CA VAL A 176 -7.50 -10.57 3.63
C VAL A 176 -6.35 -11.33 4.28
N SER A 177 -6.09 -12.57 3.90
CA SER A 177 -5.09 -13.45 4.54
C SER A 177 -3.71 -12.80 4.71
N LYS A 178 -3.24 -12.09 3.67
CA LYS A 178 -1.98 -11.32 3.71
C LYS A 178 -2.03 -10.18 4.72
N PHE A 179 -3.12 -9.42 4.79
CA PHE A 179 -3.28 -8.30 5.73
C PHE A 179 -3.31 -8.78 7.18
N ALA A 180 -4.05 -9.86 7.44
CA ALA A 180 -4.07 -10.50 8.75
C ALA A 180 -2.67 -10.98 9.16
N ARG A 181 -1.89 -11.52 8.21
CA ARG A 181 -0.49 -11.90 8.48
C ARG A 181 0.39 -10.70 8.80
N MET A 182 0.23 -9.57 8.12
CA MET A 182 0.99 -8.35 8.40
C MET A 182 0.75 -7.84 9.82
N ILE A 183 -0.50 -7.85 10.30
CA ILE A 183 -0.83 -7.47 11.68
C ILE A 183 -0.15 -8.40 12.69
N MET A 184 -0.27 -9.70 12.46
CA MET A 184 0.34 -10.73 13.32
C MET A 184 1.87 -10.59 13.38
N ASP A 185 2.53 -10.35 12.25
CA ASP A 185 3.99 -10.14 12.21
C ASP A 185 4.40 -8.94 13.06
N VAL A 186 3.66 -7.82 13.00
CA VAL A 186 3.94 -6.62 13.82
C VAL A 186 3.76 -6.90 15.31
N GLU A 187 2.74 -7.67 15.68
CA GLU A 187 2.48 -8.01 17.08
C GLU A 187 3.54 -8.95 17.65
N ILE A 188 3.88 -10.01 16.92
CA ILE A 188 4.98 -10.91 17.28
C ILE A 188 6.29 -10.12 17.39
N SER A 189 6.54 -9.21 16.46
CA SER A 189 7.73 -8.37 16.50
C SER A 189 7.80 -7.49 17.75
N LYS A 190 6.68 -6.95 18.22
CA LYS A 190 6.65 -6.15 19.46
C LYS A 190 6.96 -7.00 20.68
N GLN A 191 6.40 -8.21 20.72
CA GLN A 191 6.68 -9.16 21.80
C GLN A 191 8.16 -9.52 21.84
N PHE A 192 8.74 -9.83 20.67
CA PHE A 192 10.17 -10.13 20.54
C PHE A 192 11.06 -8.92 20.92
N ALA A 193 10.70 -7.70 20.50
CA ALA A 193 11.43 -6.50 20.88
C ALA A 193 11.44 -6.31 22.41
N ASN A 194 10.30 -6.51 23.08
CA ASN A 194 10.22 -6.43 24.54
C ASN A 194 11.07 -7.50 25.24
N GLU A 195 11.14 -8.71 24.68
CA GLU A 195 12.01 -9.78 25.18
C GLU A 195 13.49 -9.40 25.09
N VAL A 196 13.92 -8.82 23.96
CA VAL A 196 15.29 -8.31 23.81
C VAL A 196 15.58 -7.19 24.81
N THR A 197 14.64 -6.26 25.03
CA THR A 197 14.81 -5.20 26.03
C THR A 197 14.98 -5.79 27.43
N ARG A 198 14.16 -6.76 27.84
CA ARG A 198 14.31 -7.44 29.13
C ARG A 198 15.62 -8.18 29.25
N TYR A 199 16.08 -8.83 28.18
CA TYR A 199 17.37 -9.50 28.16
C TYR A 199 18.51 -8.50 28.40
N LEU A 200 18.49 -7.34 27.73
CA LEU A 200 19.50 -6.28 27.93
C LEU A 200 19.50 -5.77 29.37
N GLU A 201 18.32 -5.49 29.93
CA GLU A 201 18.16 -5.05 31.33
C GLU A 201 18.68 -6.08 32.32
N SER A 202 18.31 -7.35 32.16
CA SER A 202 18.72 -8.44 33.07
C SER A 202 20.23 -8.71 33.07
N ASN A 203 20.91 -8.43 31.96
CA ASN A 203 22.36 -8.60 31.82
C ASN A 203 23.13 -7.30 32.09
N GLY A 204 22.47 -6.22 32.52
CA GLY A 204 23.10 -4.92 32.79
C GLY A 204 23.73 -4.27 31.54
N ILE A 205 23.26 -4.63 30.34
CA ILE A 205 23.77 -4.08 29.08
C ILE A 205 23.03 -2.78 28.80
N THR A 206 23.65 -1.65 29.13
CA THR A 206 23.11 -0.32 28.81
C THR A 206 23.47 0.08 27.40
N THR A 207 22.47 0.42 26.60
CA THR A 207 22.64 0.98 25.26
C THR A 207 22.45 2.50 25.33
N ASP A 208 23.46 3.27 24.92
CA ASP A 208 23.41 4.76 24.96
C ASP A 208 22.31 5.36 24.08
N ILE A 209 21.82 4.58 23.10
CA ILE A 209 20.81 5.00 22.13
C ILE A 209 19.63 4.02 22.20
N PRO A 210 18.39 4.49 22.42
CA PRO A 210 17.22 3.63 22.36
C PRO A 210 17.06 3.05 20.96
N PHE A 211 17.03 1.71 20.88
CA PHE A 211 16.96 0.97 19.63
C PHE A 211 15.68 0.16 19.57
N ALA A 212 14.85 0.43 18.57
CA ALA A 212 13.62 -0.31 18.31
C ALA A 212 13.73 -1.03 16.96
N VAL A 213 13.51 -2.34 16.95
CA VAL A 213 13.54 -3.17 15.74
C VAL A 213 12.16 -3.75 15.48
N GLN A 214 11.76 -3.72 14.22
CA GLN A 214 10.64 -4.50 13.71
C GLN A 214 11.15 -5.66 12.85
N VAL A 215 10.74 -6.88 13.20
CA VAL A 215 11.03 -8.10 12.43
C VAL A 215 9.77 -8.48 11.68
N LEU A 216 9.83 -8.38 10.36
CA LEU A 216 8.72 -8.69 9.47
C LEU A 216 9.07 -9.92 8.63
N GLN A 217 8.12 -10.83 8.44
CA GLN A 217 8.38 -12.04 7.67
C GLN A 217 8.17 -11.78 6.17
N ALA A 218 9.20 -11.20 5.54
CA ALA A 218 9.18 -10.88 4.11
C ALA A 218 8.98 -12.10 3.20
N SER A 219 9.47 -13.28 3.58
CA SER A 219 9.38 -14.51 2.77
C SER A 219 7.96 -15.06 2.61
N SER A 220 6.99 -14.57 3.39
CA SER A 220 5.59 -15.01 3.29
C SER A 220 4.85 -14.42 2.07
N GLY A 221 5.44 -13.43 1.38
CA GLY A 221 4.77 -12.70 0.29
C GLY A 221 3.55 -11.88 0.74
N ALA A 222 3.37 -11.72 2.06
CA ALA A 222 2.30 -10.90 2.63
C ALA A 222 2.62 -9.39 2.54
N TRP A 223 3.90 -9.03 2.70
CA TRP A 223 4.35 -7.65 2.69
C TRP A 223 4.67 -7.18 1.27
N PRO A 224 4.18 -6.00 0.84
CA PRO A 224 4.53 -5.39 -0.44
C PRO A 224 5.90 -4.67 -0.35
N LEU A 225 6.90 -5.39 0.17
CA LEU A 225 8.25 -4.88 0.36
C LEU A 225 9.16 -5.52 -0.69
N SER A 226 9.64 -4.72 -1.64
CA SER A 226 10.71 -5.15 -2.53
C SER A 226 12.04 -5.00 -1.79
N PRO A 227 12.83 -6.07 -1.60
CA PRO A 227 14.18 -5.91 -1.12
C PRO A 227 14.95 -5.04 -2.12
N PRO A 228 15.77 -4.06 -1.67
CA PRO A 228 16.60 -3.29 -2.58
C PRO A 228 17.55 -4.22 -3.33
N ILE A 229 17.66 -4.02 -4.64
CA ILE A 229 18.45 -4.82 -5.59
C ILE A 229 19.93 -4.87 -5.17
N SER A 230 20.38 -3.80 -4.52
CA SER A 230 21.70 -3.61 -3.96
C SER A 230 21.50 -2.95 -2.59
N CYS A 231 21.40 -3.75 -1.54
CA CYS A 231 21.76 -3.22 -0.23
C CYS A 231 23.28 -3.35 -0.15
N PRO A 232 24.05 -2.25 -0.21
CA PRO A 232 25.43 -2.35 0.22
C PRO A 232 25.41 -2.91 1.65
N ASP A 233 26.40 -3.76 1.95
CA ASP A 233 26.78 -4.02 3.33
C ASP A 233 26.73 -2.69 4.11
N ILE A 234 26.17 -2.75 5.32
CA ILE A 234 25.95 -1.65 6.27
C ILE A 234 26.69 -0.38 5.82
N PRO A 235 26.01 0.74 5.48
CA PRO A 235 26.67 1.97 5.07
C PRO A 235 27.88 2.18 5.96
N GLN A 236 29.09 2.23 5.39
CA GLN A 236 30.31 2.06 6.19
C GLN A 236 30.38 3.08 7.32
N CYS A 237 29.73 4.23 7.22
CA CYS A 237 29.55 5.19 8.32
C CYS A 237 28.93 4.59 9.62
N LEU A 238 28.03 3.60 9.52
CA LEU A 238 27.45 2.86 10.65
C LEU A 238 28.41 1.78 11.18
N LEU A 239 29.36 1.33 10.36
CA LEU A 239 30.37 0.34 10.72
C LEU A 239 31.71 0.96 11.17
N ASN A 240 32.01 2.18 10.73
CA ASN A 240 33.32 2.78 10.83
C ASN A 240 33.63 3.13 12.28
N ALA A 241 34.48 2.28 12.85
CA ALA A 241 34.92 2.21 14.24
C ALA A 241 35.78 3.39 14.74
N ALA A 242 35.71 4.56 14.08
CA ALA A 242 36.62 5.69 14.29
C ALA A 242 35.95 7.00 14.74
N THR A 243 34.62 7.10 14.77
CA THR A 243 33.95 8.19 15.49
C THR A 243 33.31 7.66 16.75
N THR A 244 33.40 8.46 17.80
CA THR A 244 33.09 8.23 19.22
C THR A 244 31.60 7.97 19.48
N VAL A 245 31.03 6.99 18.76
CA VAL A 245 29.74 6.33 18.98
C VAL A 245 29.96 4.83 18.74
N ARG A 246 31.04 4.29 19.32
CA ARG A 246 31.15 2.86 19.56
C ARG A 246 29.99 2.46 20.48
N MET A 247 29.46 1.25 20.31
CA MET A 247 28.72 0.46 21.31
C MET A 247 27.19 0.56 21.40
N GLY A 248 26.50 1.53 20.80
CA GLY A 248 25.03 1.55 20.81
C GLY A 248 24.40 0.61 19.78
N GLY A 249 24.22 1.10 18.56
CA GLY A 249 23.43 0.41 17.52
C GLY A 249 24.05 -0.92 17.02
N THR A 250 25.36 -0.97 16.83
CA THR A 250 26.04 -2.16 16.28
C THR A 250 26.08 -3.30 17.29
N LEU A 251 26.38 -3.01 18.55
CA LEU A 251 26.30 -4.00 19.64
C LEU A 251 24.87 -4.49 19.80
N THR A 252 23.90 -3.58 19.83
CA THR A 252 22.48 -3.94 19.97
C THR A 252 22.01 -4.79 18.80
N ARG A 253 22.47 -4.50 17.57
CA ARG A 253 22.22 -5.37 16.41
C ARG A 253 22.80 -6.77 16.61
N TYR A 254 24.07 -6.90 17.00
CA TYR A 254 24.69 -8.21 17.18
C TYR A 254 23.98 -9.02 18.27
N ILE A 255 23.62 -8.38 19.38
CA ILE A 255 22.81 -8.99 20.44
C ILE A 255 21.44 -9.41 19.90
N PHE A 256 20.78 -8.53 19.16
CA PHE A 256 19.49 -8.81 18.54
C PHE A 256 19.56 -10.01 17.58
N GLU A 257 20.53 -10.03 16.67
CA GLU A 257 20.72 -11.15 15.74
C GLU A 257 21.05 -12.45 16.47
N SER A 258 21.84 -12.37 17.55
CA SER A 258 22.18 -13.53 18.38
C SER A 258 20.92 -14.12 19.02
N ILE A 259 20.14 -13.30 19.74
CA ILE A 259 18.88 -13.72 20.38
C ILE A 259 17.91 -14.27 19.32
N TYR A 260 17.78 -13.59 18.17
CA TYR A 260 16.88 -14.04 17.12
C TYR A 260 17.29 -15.39 16.54
N ARG A 261 18.58 -15.64 16.33
CA ARG A 261 19.08 -16.93 15.83
C ARG A 261 18.81 -18.07 16.82
N THR A 262 18.89 -17.79 18.12
CA THR A 262 18.59 -18.78 19.16
C THR A 262 17.11 -19.17 19.18
N HIS A 263 16.20 -18.21 19.01
CA HIS A 263 14.75 -18.49 18.99
C HIS A 263 14.25 -19.03 17.64
N HIS A 264 14.92 -18.68 16.54
CA HIS A 264 14.45 -18.98 15.19
C HIS A 264 15.55 -19.61 14.34
N SER A 265 15.86 -20.88 14.66
CA SER A 265 16.80 -21.70 13.88
C SER A 265 16.35 -21.82 12.41
N GLY A 266 17.29 -21.68 11.48
CA GLY A 266 17.04 -21.85 10.04
C GLY A 266 16.45 -20.63 9.33
N ARG A 267 16.30 -19.49 10.00
CA ARG A 267 15.86 -18.23 9.37
C ARG A 267 17.06 -17.31 9.09
N LYS A 268 17.01 -16.60 7.97
CA LYS A 268 17.96 -15.52 7.62
C LYS A 268 17.29 -14.17 7.86
N LEU A 269 17.99 -13.26 8.53
CA LEU A 269 17.60 -11.87 8.65
C LEU A 269 18.14 -11.05 7.47
N SER A 270 17.31 -10.16 6.94
CA SER A 270 17.71 -9.15 5.95
C SER A 270 17.26 -7.79 6.45
N TRP A 271 18.20 -6.86 6.57
CA TRP A 271 17.94 -5.53 7.11
C TRP A 271 17.47 -4.59 6.00
N MET A 272 16.35 -3.90 6.21
CA MET A 272 15.80 -2.91 5.28
C MET A 272 16.10 -1.50 5.75
N TYR A 273 17.35 -1.03 5.62
CA TYR A 273 17.76 0.28 6.15
C TYR A 273 17.01 1.46 5.53
N HIS A 274 16.55 1.33 4.29
CA HIS A 274 15.73 2.35 3.61
C HIS A 274 14.41 2.67 4.32
N LEU A 275 13.91 1.75 5.16
CA LEU A 275 12.71 1.93 6.01
C LEU A 275 13.06 2.40 7.42
N GLY A 276 14.34 2.33 7.81
CA GLY A 276 14.81 2.75 9.12
C GLY A 276 14.76 4.27 9.28
N SER A 277 14.43 4.71 10.50
CA SER A 277 14.44 6.11 10.89
C SER A 277 15.22 6.31 12.18
N ILE A 278 15.89 7.44 12.31
CA ILE A 278 16.65 7.85 13.48
C ILE A 278 16.32 9.30 13.83
N GLU A 279 16.35 9.62 15.13
CA GLU A 279 16.23 10.99 15.62
C GLU A 279 17.62 11.55 15.93
N VAL A 280 17.95 12.68 15.31
CA VAL A 280 19.27 13.32 15.39
C VAL A 280 19.11 14.68 16.03
N SER A 281 19.91 14.97 17.05
CA SER A 281 19.97 16.29 17.67
C SER A 281 20.98 17.17 16.92
N LEU A 282 20.50 18.30 16.39
CA LEU A 282 21.30 19.29 15.69
C LEU A 282 21.89 20.26 16.71
N ASN A 283 23.05 19.91 17.25
CA ASN A 283 23.69 20.65 18.35
C ASN A 283 24.49 21.87 17.88
N TYR A 284 24.73 22.02 16.57
CA TYR A 284 25.47 23.14 15.99
C TYR A 284 24.61 24.42 15.88
N LEU A 285 23.30 24.33 16.11
CA LEU A 285 22.37 25.45 16.04
C LEU A 285 22.25 26.16 17.40
N PRO A 286 21.93 27.47 17.43
CA PRO A 286 21.73 28.22 18.68
C PRO A 286 20.64 27.63 19.58
N HIS A 287 19.64 27.00 18.97
CA HIS A 287 18.59 26.27 19.66
C HIS A 287 18.58 24.82 19.17
N PRO A 288 18.89 23.84 20.04
CA PRO A 288 19.00 22.45 19.64
C PRO A 288 17.64 21.94 19.14
N CYS A 289 17.65 21.47 17.90
CA CYS A 289 16.48 20.92 17.22
C CYS A 289 16.68 19.43 16.95
N ILE A 290 15.58 18.67 16.92
CA ILE A 290 15.60 17.22 16.67
C ILE A 290 15.05 16.97 15.27
N ALA A 291 15.86 16.38 14.39
CA ALA A 291 15.47 15.95 13.07
C ALA A 291 15.25 14.43 13.05
N THR A 292 14.05 13.99 12.66
CA THR A 292 13.80 12.58 12.32
C THR A 292 14.18 12.37 10.86
N VAL A 293 15.21 11.56 10.62
CA VAL A 293 15.78 11.31 9.29
C VAL A 293 15.81 9.80 9.01
N ASN A 294 15.90 9.41 7.74
CA ASN A 294 16.19 8.02 7.40
C ASN A 294 17.68 7.69 7.63
N LEU A 295 18.05 6.41 7.58
CA LEU A 295 19.43 6.00 7.86
C LEU A 295 20.45 6.50 6.82
N TYR A 296 20.05 6.70 5.57
CA TYR A 296 20.94 7.24 4.53
C TYR A 296 21.18 8.74 4.72
N GLN A 297 20.15 9.52 5.03
CA GLN A 297 20.27 10.91 5.42
C GLN A 297 21.17 11.06 6.64
N TYR A 298 21.01 10.19 7.65
CA TYR A 298 21.91 10.16 8.80
C TYR A 298 23.36 9.90 8.42
N SER A 299 23.62 8.97 7.49
CA SER A 299 24.99 8.71 7.00
C SER A 299 25.66 9.94 6.42
N LEU A 300 24.91 10.77 5.67
CA LEU A 300 25.39 12.03 5.11
C LEU A 300 25.64 13.06 6.22
N MET A 301 24.74 13.15 7.20
CA MET A 301 24.89 14.08 8.33
C MET A 301 26.09 13.75 9.21
N GLN A 302 26.39 12.46 9.41
CA GLN A 302 27.54 12.02 10.20
C GLN A 302 28.88 12.48 9.61
N CYS A 303 28.94 12.73 8.29
CA CYS A 303 30.12 13.30 7.66
C CYS A 303 30.48 14.67 8.25
N PHE A 304 29.56 15.43 8.82
CA PHE A 304 29.80 16.79 9.32
C PHE A 304 30.03 16.87 10.85
N ASN A 305 30.21 15.74 11.54
CA ASN A 305 30.45 15.76 13.00
C ASN A 305 31.79 16.42 13.39
N HIS A 306 32.78 16.41 12.49
CA HIS A 306 34.14 16.92 12.73
C HIS A 306 34.65 17.84 11.62
N ARG A 307 33.77 18.26 10.70
CA ARG A 307 34.08 19.13 9.56
C ARG A 307 32.84 19.89 9.13
N ASP A 308 33.03 21.11 8.64
CA ASP A 308 31.94 22.01 8.27
C ASP A 308 31.61 21.95 6.77
N GLN A 309 32.53 21.43 5.97
CA GLN A 309 32.40 21.30 4.52
C GLN A 309 33.05 20.02 4.01
N MET A 310 32.55 19.51 2.89
CA MET A 310 33.07 18.30 2.25
C MET A 310 32.72 18.29 0.76
N LEU A 311 33.62 17.81 -0.09
CA LEU A 311 33.32 17.56 -1.51
C LEU A 311 32.23 16.50 -1.64
N GLU A 312 31.30 16.69 -2.57
CA GLU A 312 30.22 15.74 -2.84
C GLU A 312 30.78 14.35 -3.22
N SER A 313 31.83 14.31 -4.05
CA SER A 313 32.51 13.06 -4.43
C SER A 313 33.08 12.29 -3.24
N ASP A 314 33.70 13.00 -2.30
CA ASP A 314 34.28 12.40 -1.11
C ASP A 314 33.18 11.89 -0.16
N MET A 315 32.04 12.60 -0.12
CA MET A 315 30.90 12.22 0.70
C MET A 315 30.25 10.94 0.16
N LEU A 316 30.12 10.82 -1.16
CA LEU A 316 29.68 9.58 -1.82
C LEU A 316 30.65 8.43 -1.50
N ALA A 317 31.95 8.65 -1.62
CA ALA A 317 32.97 7.64 -1.31
C ALA A 317 32.95 7.21 0.17
N THR A 318 32.76 8.16 1.09
CA THR A 318 32.73 7.89 2.54
C THR A 318 31.48 7.12 2.96
N THR A 319 30.33 7.42 2.36
CA THR A 319 29.07 6.74 2.69
C THR A 319 28.90 5.41 1.97
N ASN A 320 29.58 5.22 0.83
CA ASN A 320 29.53 4.03 -0.01
C ASN A 320 28.08 3.67 -0.41
N LEU A 321 27.30 4.69 -0.76
CA LEU A 321 25.93 4.54 -1.25
C LEU A 321 25.92 4.43 -2.77
N ASP A 322 24.86 3.81 -3.29
CA ASP A 322 24.55 3.91 -4.72
C ASP A 322 24.30 5.38 -5.10
N ALA A 323 24.79 5.80 -6.27
CA ALA A 323 24.75 7.20 -6.70
C ALA A 323 23.32 7.76 -6.74
N GLU A 324 22.33 6.98 -7.21
CA GLU A 324 20.95 7.42 -7.27
C GLU A 324 20.33 7.58 -5.87
N VAL A 325 20.69 6.66 -4.95
CA VAL A 325 20.25 6.73 -3.55
C VAL A 325 20.89 7.92 -2.86
N PHE A 326 22.18 8.15 -3.07
CA PHE A 326 22.91 9.28 -2.53
C PHE A 326 22.30 10.61 -2.97
N GLU A 327 22.15 10.83 -4.27
CA GLU A 327 21.65 12.08 -4.85
C GLU A 327 20.26 12.43 -4.32
N LYS A 328 19.34 11.45 -4.29
CA LYS A 328 17.98 11.68 -3.77
C LYS A 328 17.97 12.06 -2.28
N ASN A 329 18.82 11.42 -1.47
CA ASN A 329 18.90 11.73 -0.04
C ASN A 329 19.60 13.07 0.21
N LEU A 330 20.63 13.40 -0.56
CA LEU A 330 21.30 14.69 -0.53
C LEU A 330 20.34 15.81 -0.91
N GLN A 331 19.61 15.68 -2.02
CA GLN A 331 18.61 16.66 -2.45
C GLN A 331 17.56 16.92 -1.37
N SER A 332 17.11 15.88 -0.66
CA SER A 332 16.15 16.07 0.43
C SER A 332 16.69 16.88 1.62
N LEU A 333 18.02 16.86 1.85
CA LEU A 333 18.68 17.66 2.88
C LEU A 333 18.95 19.09 2.40
N LEU A 334 19.24 19.27 1.11
CA LEU A 334 19.38 20.57 0.44
C LEU A 334 18.04 21.31 0.38
N ASP A 335 16.95 20.63 0.05
CA ASP A 335 15.59 21.21 -0.02
C ASP A 335 15.12 21.80 1.33
N ILE A 336 15.58 21.21 2.44
CA ILE A 336 15.29 21.70 3.80
C ILE A 336 16.33 22.75 4.23
N ALA A 337 17.40 22.94 3.46
CA ALA A 337 18.52 23.80 3.78
C ALA A 337 19.25 23.39 5.06
N ILE A 338 19.37 22.09 5.36
CA ILE A 338 20.35 21.62 6.37
C ILE A 338 21.76 21.71 5.80
N PHE A 339 21.89 21.41 4.51
CA PHE A 339 23.10 21.61 3.73
C PHE A 339 22.90 22.73 2.72
N LEU A 340 24.01 23.34 2.33
CA LEU A 340 24.12 24.25 1.20
C LEU A 340 25.11 23.65 0.21
N GLN A 341 24.85 23.85 -1.08
CA GLN A 341 25.70 23.38 -2.16
C GLN A 341 26.34 24.59 -2.84
N GLU A 342 27.66 24.62 -2.88
CA GLU A 342 28.45 25.58 -3.64
C GLU A 342 28.92 24.92 -4.93
N VAL A 343 28.52 25.49 -6.05
CA VAL A 343 28.93 25.06 -7.40
C VAL A 343 29.82 26.15 -7.97
N ASP A 344 31.10 25.87 -8.14
CA ASP A 344 31.99 26.78 -8.86
C ASP A 344 31.68 26.66 -10.36
N MET A 345 31.25 27.76 -10.98
CA MET A 345 30.92 27.79 -12.41
C MET A 345 32.18 27.81 -13.29
N ASN A 346 33.36 28.07 -12.72
CA ASN A 346 34.61 28.23 -13.47
C ASN A 346 35.46 26.95 -13.53
N GLU A 347 35.20 25.96 -12.67
CA GLU A 347 35.89 24.67 -12.68
C GLU A 347 34.88 23.51 -12.68
N PRO A 348 35.03 22.48 -13.53
CA PRO A 348 34.17 21.29 -13.54
C PRO A 348 34.46 20.34 -12.35
N SER A 349 34.71 20.90 -11.17
CA SER A 349 34.96 20.17 -9.93
C SER A 349 33.65 19.71 -9.30
N SER A 350 33.71 18.61 -8.53
CA SER A 350 32.59 18.17 -7.69
C SER A 350 32.16 19.32 -6.77
N PRO A 351 30.87 19.63 -6.65
CA PRO A 351 30.40 20.71 -5.80
C PRO A 351 30.76 20.47 -4.33
N VAL A 352 30.93 21.55 -3.58
CA VAL A 352 31.24 21.50 -2.15
C VAL A 352 29.94 21.61 -1.37
N ILE A 353 29.75 20.70 -0.42
CA ILE A 353 28.60 20.69 0.48
C ILE A 353 29.01 21.30 1.81
N HIS A 354 28.25 22.30 2.26
CA HIS A 354 28.47 23.02 3.51
C HIS A 354 27.34 22.76 4.50
N LEU A 355 27.68 22.67 5.78
CA LEU A 355 26.69 22.66 6.86
C LEU A 355 26.06 24.06 7.02
N ASN A 356 24.74 24.16 6.97
CA ASN A 356 24.05 25.45 7.08
C ASN A 356 23.94 25.91 8.55
N PHE A 357 24.90 26.69 9.03
CA PHE A 357 24.86 27.30 10.37
C PHE A 357 23.72 28.33 10.57
N ALA A 358 23.15 28.85 9.49
CA ALA A 358 22.04 29.80 9.53
C ALA A 358 20.66 29.13 9.45
N PHE A 359 20.59 27.79 9.48
CA PHE A 359 19.34 27.05 9.39
C PHE A 359 18.36 27.43 10.52
N GLN A 360 17.11 27.73 10.15
CA GLN A 360 16.05 28.05 11.09
C GLN A 360 14.83 27.17 10.84
N THR A 361 14.24 26.64 11.92
CA THR A 361 12.99 25.86 11.87
C THR A 361 11.99 26.38 12.88
N LYS A 362 10.71 26.43 12.49
CA LYS A 362 9.60 26.80 13.39
C LYS A 362 9.29 25.69 14.41
N ARG A 363 9.75 24.46 14.17
CA ARG A 363 9.44 23.29 15.00
C ARG A 363 10.71 22.73 15.63
N ARG A 364 10.72 22.61 16.96
CA ARG A 364 11.81 21.98 17.73
C ARG A 364 12.06 20.53 17.32
N LYS A 365 11.02 19.81 16.88
CA LYS A 365 11.11 18.46 16.32
C LYS A 365 10.43 18.43 14.95
N PHE A 366 11.15 17.98 13.94
CA PHE A 366 10.66 17.89 12.57
C PHE A 366 11.15 16.62 11.88
N LYS A 367 10.44 16.19 10.84
CA LYS A 367 10.77 14.99 10.07
C LYS A 367 11.21 15.39 8.67
N ILE A 368 12.36 14.89 8.24
CA ILE A 368 12.83 15.03 6.88
C ILE A 368 12.14 13.97 6.02
N PRO A 369 11.53 14.34 4.89
CA PRO A 369 10.93 13.37 3.99
C PRO A 369 11.98 12.38 3.48
N SER A 370 11.68 11.08 3.58
CA SER A 370 12.51 10.04 2.96
C SER A 370 12.20 9.99 1.46
N PRO A 371 13.21 10.07 0.56
CA PRO A 371 12.98 10.01 -0.88
C PRO A 371 12.31 8.72 -1.31
N VAL A 372 12.65 7.59 -0.68
CA VAL A 372 12.07 6.28 -0.99
C VAL A 372 10.59 6.25 -0.61
N ILE A 373 10.24 6.76 0.58
CA ILE A 373 8.84 6.82 1.02
C ILE A 373 8.05 7.80 0.13
N ARG A 374 8.65 8.94 -0.24
CA ARG A 374 8.05 9.90 -1.18
C ARG A 374 7.85 9.31 -2.58
N ALA A 375 8.80 8.54 -3.09
CA ALA A 375 8.70 7.89 -4.39
C ALA A 375 7.60 6.82 -4.37
N GLN A 376 7.49 6.04 -3.29
CA GLN A 376 6.37 5.11 -3.10
C GLN A 376 5.03 5.83 -2.93
N GLU A 377 4.99 6.96 -2.23
CA GLU A 377 3.81 7.82 -2.13
C GLU A 377 3.41 8.41 -3.48
N LYS A 378 4.37 8.87 -4.28
CA LYS A 378 4.11 9.34 -5.64
C LYS A 378 3.65 8.20 -6.53
N ALA A 379 4.29 7.03 -6.49
CA ALA A 379 3.85 5.86 -7.25
C ALA A 379 2.43 5.40 -6.84
N ALA A 380 2.09 5.53 -5.56
CA ALA A 380 0.75 5.24 -5.05
C ALA A 380 -0.28 6.35 -5.28
N ASN A 381 0.13 7.59 -5.57
CA ASN A 381 -0.75 8.75 -5.81
C ASN A 381 -0.82 9.20 -7.28
N GLN A 382 0.17 8.87 -8.10
CA GLN A 382 0.23 9.21 -9.52
C GLN A 382 -0.46 8.15 -10.39
N GLY A 383 -1.00 7.10 -9.77
CA GLY A 383 -1.88 6.16 -10.43
C GLY A 383 -1.17 5.23 -11.41
N ILE A 384 -1.67 4.01 -11.43
CA ILE A 384 -1.87 3.22 -12.65
C ILE A 384 -0.60 2.51 -13.20
N ASP A 385 0.48 3.14 -13.68
CA ASP A 385 1.41 2.39 -14.56
C ASP A 385 2.23 1.27 -13.90
N GLY A 386 2.91 1.58 -12.79
CA GLY A 386 3.74 0.58 -12.09
C GLY A 386 2.92 -0.46 -11.34
N LEU A 387 1.75 -0.07 -10.85
CA LEU A 387 0.85 -0.97 -10.13
C LEU A 387 0.15 -1.93 -11.10
N ASN A 388 -0.27 -1.42 -12.27
CA ASN A 388 -1.00 -2.16 -13.29
C ASN A 388 -0.14 -3.22 -13.94
N SER A 389 1.10 -2.93 -14.33
CA SER A 389 1.96 -3.95 -14.96
C SER A 389 2.14 -5.21 -14.09
N SER A 390 2.47 -5.02 -12.81
CA SER A 390 2.56 -6.14 -11.86
C SER A 390 1.19 -6.78 -11.59
N LEU A 391 0.09 -6.00 -11.64
CA LEU A 391 -1.26 -6.52 -11.43
C LEU A 391 -1.77 -7.31 -12.64
N GLU A 392 -1.44 -6.91 -13.87
CA GLU A 392 -1.71 -7.66 -15.10
C GLU A 392 -1.00 -9.01 -15.10
N MET A 393 0.26 -9.05 -14.65
CA MET A 393 0.96 -10.33 -14.43
C MET A 393 0.24 -11.18 -13.38
N ASP A 394 -0.17 -10.60 -12.25
CA ASP A 394 -0.92 -11.33 -11.21
C ASP A 394 -2.25 -11.87 -11.76
N ARG A 395 -2.98 -11.08 -12.55
CA ARG A 395 -4.22 -11.48 -13.22
C ARG A 395 -4.00 -12.62 -14.20
N LYS A 396 -2.92 -12.55 -15.00
CA LYS A 396 -2.53 -13.63 -15.93
C LYS A 396 -2.30 -14.94 -15.20
N HIS A 397 -1.42 -14.95 -14.18
CA HIS A 397 -1.15 -16.17 -13.41
C HIS A 397 -2.40 -16.70 -12.68
N PHE A 398 -3.25 -15.79 -12.20
CA PHE A 398 -4.50 -16.18 -11.55
C PHE A 398 -5.48 -16.85 -12.52
N LEU A 399 -5.65 -16.32 -13.74
CA LEU A 399 -6.48 -16.96 -14.77
C LEU A 399 -5.89 -18.30 -15.20
N GLU A 400 -4.56 -18.39 -15.40
CA GLU A 400 -3.90 -19.66 -15.71
C GLU A 400 -4.23 -20.72 -14.65
N CYS A 401 -4.15 -20.35 -13.36
CA CYS A 401 -4.51 -21.22 -12.24
C CYS A 401 -5.99 -21.62 -12.20
N ILE A 402 -6.91 -20.73 -12.57
CA ILE A 402 -8.35 -21.04 -12.66
C ILE A 402 -8.58 -22.06 -13.78
N VAL A 403 -8.09 -21.78 -14.98
CA VAL A 403 -8.28 -22.63 -16.16
C VAL A 403 -7.72 -24.03 -15.91
N VAL A 404 -6.48 -24.12 -15.39
CA VAL A 404 -5.86 -25.41 -15.03
C VAL A 404 -6.69 -26.17 -14.00
N ARG A 405 -7.25 -25.50 -12.99
CA ARG A 405 -8.08 -26.14 -11.95
C ARG A 405 -9.39 -26.70 -12.52
N ILE A 406 -10.09 -25.93 -13.35
CA ILE A 406 -11.33 -26.35 -14.01
C ILE A 406 -11.04 -27.55 -14.93
N MET A 407 -10.02 -27.43 -15.79
CA MET A 407 -9.67 -28.47 -16.74
C MET A 407 -9.16 -29.75 -16.07
N LYS A 408 -8.40 -29.64 -14.97
CA LYS A 408 -7.97 -30.81 -14.18
C LYS A 408 -9.15 -31.61 -13.62
N ALA A 409 -10.22 -30.93 -13.20
CA ALA A 409 -11.41 -31.56 -12.65
C ALA A 409 -12.31 -32.16 -13.73
N ARG A 410 -12.48 -31.46 -14.86
CA ARG A 410 -13.44 -31.81 -15.91
C ARG A 410 -12.87 -32.72 -16.99
N LYS A 411 -11.54 -32.74 -17.13
CA LYS A 411 -10.73 -33.48 -18.13
C LYS A 411 -10.95 -33.04 -19.57
N VAL A 412 -12.20 -32.90 -19.99
CA VAL A 412 -12.59 -32.44 -21.34
C VAL A 412 -13.68 -31.39 -21.20
N MET A 413 -13.56 -30.28 -21.93
CA MET A 413 -14.55 -29.21 -21.88
C MET A 413 -14.60 -28.41 -23.19
N LYS A 414 -15.81 -28.02 -23.60
CA LYS A 414 -16.05 -27.11 -24.71
C LYS A 414 -15.56 -25.69 -24.42
N HIS A 415 -15.06 -25.00 -25.43
CA HIS A 415 -14.50 -23.64 -25.34
C HIS A 415 -15.46 -22.66 -24.67
N PHE A 416 -16.71 -22.61 -25.11
CA PHE A 416 -17.71 -21.69 -24.56
C PHE A 416 -17.95 -21.92 -23.06
N SER A 417 -18.10 -23.18 -22.65
CA SER A 417 -18.28 -23.55 -21.24
C SER A 417 -17.05 -23.20 -20.40
N LEU A 418 -15.84 -23.44 -20.92
CA LEU A 418 -14.59 -23.12 -20.23
C LEU A 418 -14.44 -21.61 -20.02
N VAL A 419 -14.74 -20.81 -21.04
CA VAL A 419 -14.70 -19.35 -20.94
C VAL A 419 -15.71 -18.86 -19.90
N GLN A 420 -16.96 -19.33 -19.95
CA GLN A 420 -17.99 -18.93 -18.99
C GLN A 420 -17.63 -19.31 -17.55
N GLU A 421 -17.18 -20.54 -17.30
CA GLU A 421 -16.81 -21.00 -15.95
C GLU A 421 -15.58 -20.24 -15.43
N THR A 422 -14.62 -19.91 -16.31
CA THR A 422 -13.44 -19.11 -15.97
C THR A 422 -13.83 -17.67 -15.59
N VAL A 423 -14.68 -17.02 -16.38
CA VAL A 423 -15.18 -15.66 -16.09
C VAL A 423 -15.93 -15.64 -14.76
N ALA A 424 -16.81 -16.61 -14.52
CA ALA A 424 -17.57 -16.73 -13.28
C ALA A 424 -16.65 -16.93 -12.05
N ALA A 425 -15.64 -17.80 -12.16
CA ALA A 425 -14.67 -18.04 -11.09
C ALA A 425 -13.77 -16.82 -10.83
N ALA A 426 -13.41 -16.06 -11.87
CA ALA A 426 -12.55 -14.89 -11.75
C ALA A 426 -13.26 -13.67 -11.16
N ARG A 427 -14.58 -13.55 -11.36
CA ARG A 427 -15.43 -12.40 -10.96
C ARG A 427 -15.36 -12.04 -9.47
N VAL A 428 -14.94 -12.99 -8.64
CA VAL A 428 -14.71 -12.77 -7.20
C VAL A 428 -13.57 -11.77 -6.95
N ARG A 429 -12.59 -11.68 -7.86
CA ARG A 429 -11.42 -10.80 -7.75
C ARG A 429 -11.44 -9.61 -8.71
N PHE A 430 -11.78 -9.85 -9.97
CA PHE A 430 -11.86 -8.83 -11.01
C PHE A 430 -12.75 -9.34 -12.15
N LEU A 431 -13.16 -8.44 -13.05
CA LEU A 431 -13.94 -8.79 -14.24
C LEU A 431 -13.00 -9.01 -15.43
N PRO A 432 -12.67 -10.28 -15.81
CA PRO A 432 -11.78 -10.51 -16.93
C PRO A 432 -12.47 -10.22 -18.27
N ASP A 433 -11.72 -9.64 -19.21
CA ASP A 433 -12.15 -9.56 -20.60
C ASP A 433 -12.08 -10.96 -21.26
N ILE A 434 -13.06 -11.25 -22.13
CA ILE A 434 -13.14 -12.50 -22.89
C ILE A 434 -11.89 -12.70 -23.75
N ALA A 435 -11.36 -11.63 -24.35
CA ALA A 435 -10.13 -11.72 -25.14
C ALA A 435 -8.94 -12.18 -24.28
N PHE A 436 -8.85 -11.68 -23.05
CA PHE A 436 -7.79 -12.04 -22.11
C PHE A 436 -7.90 -13.49 -21.62
N VAL A 437 -9.13 -13.98 -21.39
CA VAL A 437 -9.37 -15.40 -21.09
C VAL A 437 -8.96 -16.29 -22.26
N LYS A 438 -9.33 -15.93 -23.50
CA LYS A 438 -8.94 -16.67 -24.71
C LYS A 438 -7.43 -16.74 -24.86
N GLN A 439 -6.74 -15.61 -24.73
CA GLN A 439 -5.28 -15.56 -24.79
C GLN A 439 -4.63 -16.44 -23.70
N THR A 440 -5.22 -16.48 -22.50
CA THR A 440 -4.74 -17.35 -21.42
C THR A 440 -4.88 -18.84 -21.76
N ILE A 441 -5.96 -19.24 -22.41
CA ILE A 441 -6.15 -20.63 -22.88
C ILE A 441 -5.10 -20.98 -23.92
N GLU A 442 -4.83 -20.12 -24.90
CA GLU A 442 -3.80 -20.37 -25.91
C GLU A 442 -2.41 -20.50 -25.29
N ASN A 443 -2.05 -19.62 -24.34
CA ASN A 443 -0.78 -19.73 -23.58
C ASN A 443 -0.66 -21.07 -22.84
N LEU A 444 -1.76 -21.61 -22.31
CA LEU A 444 -1.76 -22.91 -21.62
C LEU A 444 -1.65 -24.10 -22.58
N ILE A 445 -2.10 -23.95 -23.83
CA ILE A 445 -1.87 -24.93 -24.89
C ILE A 445 -0.39 -24.95 -25.26
N GLU A 446 0.23 -23.79 -25.47
CA GLU A 446 1.66 -23.67 -25.75
C GLU A 446 2.53 -24.25 -24.63
N LYS A 447 2.11 -24.07 -23.37
CA LYS A 447 2.76 -24.66 -22.18
C LYS A 447 2.46 -26.15 -21.98
N ASN A 448 1.74 -26.82 -22.89
CA ASN A 448 1.36 -28.23 -22.82
C ASN A 448 0.50 -28.63 -21.60
N TYR A 449 -0.27 -27.70 -21.03
CA TYR A 449 -1.28 -28.04 -20.00
C TYR A 449 -2.58 -28.54 -20.63
N LEU A 450 -2.89 -28.06 -21.83
CA LEU A 450 -4.13 -28.34 -22.56
C LEU A 450 -3.79 -28.73 -24.01
N LYS A 451 -4.65 -29.54 -24.63
CA LYS A 451 -4.67 -29.75 -26.08
C LYS A 451 -6.06 -29.52 -26.64
N ARG A 452 -6.14 -29.15 -27.91
CA ARG A 452 -7.38 -29.25 -28.68
C ARG A 452 -7.64 -30.73 -29.00
N THR A 453 -8.90 -31.13 -28.89
CA THR A 453 -9.35 -32.47 -29.31
C THR A 453 -9.54 -32.51 -30.83
N GLU A 454 -10.08 -33.60 -31.36
CA GLU A 454 -10.51 -33.70 -32.77
C GLU A 454 -11.55 -32.62 -33.12
N ASN A 455 -12.33 -32.18 -32.13
CA ASN A 455 -13.19 -31.01 -32.26
C ASN A 455 -12.44 -29.75 -31.82
N ALA A 456 -12.26 -28.78 -32.74
CA ALA A 456 -11.52 -27.55 -32.49
C ALA A 456 -12.12 -26.69 -31.36
N GLU A 457 -13.41 -26.87 -31.06
CA GLU A 457 -14.11 -26.17 -29.97
C GLU A 457 -14.04 -26.91 -28.62
N GLU A 458 -13.23 -27.95 -28.50
CA GLU A 458 -13.13 -28.75 -27.28
C GLU A 458 -11.67 -28.97 -26.88
N TYR A 459 -11.38 -28.75 -25.59
CA TYR A 459 -10.07 -28.90 -25.00
C TYR A 459 -10.01 -30.13 -24.10
N ALA A 460 -8.85 -30.77 -24.04
CA ALA A 460 -8.53 -31.84 -23.11
C ALA A 460 -7.32 -31.48 -22.24
N TYR A 461 -7.36 -31.84 -20.96
CA TYR A 461 -6.28 -31.65 -19.99
C TYR A 461 -5.17 -32.69 -20.18
N LEU A 462 -3.91 -32.27 -20.17
CA LEU A 462 -2.75 -33.11 -20.47
C LEU A 462 -1.93 -33.58 -19.25
N ALA A 463 -2.09 -32.94 -18.09
CA ALA A 463 -1.23 -33.13 -16.92
C ALA A 463 -1.80 -34.01 -15.80
#